data_AF-A0A4Q4M7E1-F1
#
_entry.id   AF-A0A4Q4M7E1-F1
#
_cell.length_a   1.000
_cell.length_b   1.000
_cell.length_c   1.000
_cell.angle_alpha   90.00
_cell.angle_beta   90.00
_cell.angle_gamma   90.00
#
_symmetry.space_group_name_H-M   'P 1'
#
loop_
_entity.id
_entity.type
_entity.pdbx_description
1 polymer ?
#
loop_
_entity_poly.entity_id
_entity_poly.type
_entity_poly.pdbx_seq_one_letter_code
_entity_poly.pdbx_strand_id
1 'polypeptide(L)'
;MRFSSLVSFAIAGASLCTALPTNLTNFLLVTTSQIDPSANTSELKAVSATSLFDPFHQPALLLRLTGPGYGSLPNFTLADGTLSTIALAPFSTTEYKQFNSTVVTSGSELQFLASVQPAGNIALDEGYLLTVDGQREGWTICEGDLDQEVLSWRGNATDCTKTYVHAVLKAPY
;
A
#
# COMPACT_ATOMS: atom_id res chain seq x y z
N MET A 1 -60.00 38.75 11.22
CA MET A 1 -58.56 38.59 11.52
C MET A 1 -58.12 37.27 10.89
N ARG A 2 -57.21 37.30 9.92
CA ARG A 2 -56.70 36.11 9.21
C ARG A 2 -55.43 35.63 9.92
N PHE A 3 -55.39 34.37 10.34
CA PHE A 3 -54.17 33.74 10.83
C PHE A 3 -53.60 32.86 9.71
N SER A 4 -52.45 33.27 9.17
CA SER A 4 -51.64 32.48 8.26
C SER A 4 -50.68 31.61 9.08
N SER A 5 -50.87 30.30 9.05
CA SER A 5 -49.89 29.33 9.57
C SER A 5 -48.93 28.94 8.45
N LEU A 6 -47.65 29.28 8.62
CA LEU A 6 -46.56 28.83 7.74
C LEU A 6 -46.07 27.47 8.24
N VAL A 7 -46.17 26.45 7.38
CA VAL A 7 -45.63 25.10 7.62
C VAL A 7 -44.23 25.05 7.00
N SER A 8 -43.20 24.90 7.85
CA SER A 8 -41.82 24.71 7.41
C SER A 8 -41.55 23.23 7.12
N PHE A 9 -41.24 22.90 5.86
CA PHE A 9 -40.72 21.59 5.48
C PHE A 9 -39.20 21.56 5.71
N ALA A 10 -38.75 20.75 6.67
CA ALA A 10 -37.35 20.41 6.83
C ALA A 10 -36.99 19.32 5.82
N ILE A 11 -36.13 19.65 4.84
CA ILE A 11 -35.59 18.70 3.86
C ILE A 11 -34.40 18.02 4.54
N ALA A 12 -34.55 16.75 4.92
CA ALA A 12 -33.45 15.93 5.38
C ALA A 12 -32.57 15.59 4.16
N GLY A 13 -31.37 16.18 4.09
CA GLY A 13 -30.36 15.82 3.11
C GLY A 13 -29.82 14.43 3.41
N ALA A 14 -30.25 13.43 2.62
CA ALA A 14 -29.63 12.12 2.63
C ALA A 14 -28.22 12.25 2.02
N SER A 15 -27.19 12.19 2.87
CA SER A 15 -25.81 12.13 2.42
C SER A 15 -25.58 10.78 1.76
N LEU A 16 -25.48 10.78 0.43
CA LEU A 16 -25.12 9.60 -0.35
C LEU A 16 -23.67 9.24 -0.02
N CYS A 17 -23.46 8.34 0.94
CA CYS A 17 -22.19 7.63 1.05
C CYS A 17 -22.08 6.75 -0.19
N THR A 18 -21.36 7.23 -1.20
CA THR A 18 -20.88 6.38 -2.29
C THR A 18 -19.97 5.33 -1.66
N ALA A 19 -20.47 4.10 -1.50
CA ALA A 19 -19.65 2.98 -1.10
C ALA A 19 -18.54 2.83 -2.14
N LEU A 20 -17.30 3.14 -1.76
CA LEU A 20 -16.15 2.98 -2.63
C LEU A 20 -16.04 1.51 -3.05
N PRO A 21 -15.61 1.21 -4.29
CA PRO A 21 -15.52 -0.15 -4.79
C PRO A 21 -14.66 -1.01 -3.85
N THR A 22 -15.29 -2.00 -3.22
CA THR A 22 -14.71 -2.80 -2.13
C THR A 22 -13.69 -3.84 -2.60
N ASN A 23 -13.39 -3.91 -3.90
CA ASN A 23 -12.53 -4.96 -4.44
C ASN A 23 -11.49 -4.37 -5.39
N LEU A 24 -10.46 -3.77 -4.80
CA LEU A 24 -9.28 -3.28 -5.51
C LEU A 24 -8.48 -4.50 -6.00
N THR A 25 -8.69 -4.87 -7.26
CA THR A 25 -8.07 -6.08 -7.83
C THR A 25 -6.67 -5.86 -8.37
N ASN A 26 -6.34 -4.62 -8.77
CA ASN A 26 -5.02 -4.20 -9.21
C ASN A 26 -4.75 -2.79 -8.70
N PHE A 27 -3.59 -2.60 -8.08
CA PHE A 27 -3.20 -1.31 -7.50
C PHE A 27 -1.69 -1.16 -7.40
N LEU A 28 -1.25 0.07 -7.23
CA LEU A 28 0.13 0.40 -6.93
C LEU A 28 0.26 0.63 -5.42
N LEU A 29 1.43 0.32 -4.87
CA LEU A 29 1.75 0.68 -3.49
C LEU A 29 2.56 1.96 -3.48
N VAL A 30 2.10 2.93 -2.71
CA VAL A 30 2.84 4.16 -2.42
C VAL A 30 2.93 4.35 -0.92
N THR A 31 3.95 5.08 -0.48
CA THR A 31 4.11 5.44 0.91
C THR A 31 3.77 6.91 1.10
N THR A 32 3.23 7.27 2.25
CA THR A 32 2.80 8.63 2.57
C THR A 32 2.85 8.87 4.08
N SER A 33 2.94 10.14 4.47
CA SER A 33 2.83 10.58 5.86
C SER A 33 1.39 10.61 6.41
N GLN A 34 0.40 10.37 5.55
CA GLN A 34 -1.03 10.49 5.87
C GLN A 34 -1.67 9.14 6.17
N ILE A 35 -2.42 9.07 7.28
CA ILE A 35 -3.20 7.88 7.64
C ILE A 35 -4.52 7.80 6.86
N ASP A 36 -5.15 8.94 6.58
CA ASP A 36 -6.46 9.01 5.94
C ASP A 36 -6.40 8.44 4.51
N PRO A 37 -7.10 7.32 4.23
CA PRO A 37 -6.98 6.58 2.97
C PRO A 37 -7.48 7.39 1.78
N SER A 38 -6.75 7.33 0.66
CA SER A 38 -7.26 7.78 -0.64
C SER A 38 -6.71 6.92 -1.78
N ALA A 39 -7.58 6.62 -2.75
CA ALA A 39 -7.21 5.96 -4.00
C ALA A 39 -6.39 6.87 -4.93
N ASN A 40 -6.46 8.19 -4.71
CA ASN A 40 -5.95 9.22 -5.58
C ASN A 40 -4.65 9.79 -5.00
N THR A 41 -3.52 9.50 -5.66
CA THR A 41 -2.20 9.96 -5.24
C THR A 41 -2.10 11.48 -5.11
N SER A 42 -2.85 12.24 -5.91
CA SER A 42 -2.84 13.72 -5.83
C SER A 42 -3.48 14.28 -4.55
N GLU A 43 -4.24 13.47 -3.80
CA GLU A 43 -4.85 13.85 -2.54
C GLU A 43 -3.97 13.46 -1.33
N LEU A 44 -2.94 12.64 -1.55
CA LEU A 44 -2.02 12.19 -0.53
C LEU A 44 -0.82 13.14 -0.40
N LYS A 45 -0.28 13.25 0.81
CA LYS A 45 0.84 14.16 1.13
C LYS A 45 2.17 13.42 1.20
N ALA A 46 3.24 14.05 0.72
CA ALA A 46 4.60 13.50 0.79
C ALA A 46 4.67 12.04 0.26
N VAL A 47 4.11 11.83 -0.93
CA VAL A 47 3.99 10.50 -1.52
C VAL A 47 5.32 10.05 -2.12
N SER A 48 5.76 8.84 -1.77
CA SER A 48 6.90 8.20 -2.41
C SER A 48 6.46 6.94 -3.15
N ALA A 49 6.96 6.78 -4.38
CA ALA A 49 6.73 5.58 -5.17
C ALA A 49 7.52 4.40 -4.59
N THR A 50 7.05 3.18 -4.86
CA THR A 50 7.74 1.95 -4.43
C THR A 50 8.16 1.09 -5.61
N SER A 51 9.23 0.32 -5.43
CA SER A 51 9.72 -0.65 -6.42
C SER A 51 10.24 -1.90 -5.74
N LEU A 52 10.19 -3.02 -6.47
CA LEU A 52 10.85 -4.25 -6.01
C LEU A 52 12.37 -4.10 -6.10
N PHE A 53 13.05 -4.67 -5.11
CA PHE A 53 14.49 -4.54 -4.94
C PHE A 53 15.11 -5.87 -4.53
N ASP A 54 16.20 -6.24 -5.20
CA ASP A 54 17.04 -7.38 -4.85
C ASP A 54 18.46 -6.84 -4.53
N PRO A 55 18.84 -6.74 -3.24
CA PRO A 55 20.13 -6.16 -2.87
C PRO A 55 21.31 -7.07 -3.19
N PHE A 56 21.17 -8.37 -2.92
CA PHE A 56 22.29 -9.31 -2.88
C PHE A 56 21.97 -10.66 -3.52
N HIS A 57 21.12 -10.66 -4.53
CA HIS A 57 20.78 -11.87 -5.29
C HIS A 57 20.12 -12.95 -4.43
N GLN A 58 19.27 -12.49 -3.52
CA GLN A 58 18.59 -13.35 -2.58
C GLN A 58 17.24 -13.81 -3.15
N PRO A 59 16.69 -14.95 -2.68
CA PRO A 59 15.41 -15.43 -3.18
C PRO A 59 14.24 -14.47 -2.95
N ALA A 60 14.35 -13.59 -1.94
CA ALA A 60 13.33 -12.64 -1.55
C ALA A 60 13.56 -11.26 -2.16
N LEU A 61 12.55 -10.74 -2.85
CA LEU A 61 12.51 -9.33 -3.23
C LEU A 61 11.99 -8.50 -2.06
N LEU A 62 12.56 -7.31 -1.88
CA LEU A 62 12.11 -6.31 -0.91
C LEU A 62 11.31 -5.23 -1.62
N LEU A 63 10.54 -4.45 -0.86
CA LEU A 63 9.92 -3.22 -1.36
C LEU A 63 10.71 -2.01 -0.89
N ARG A 64 11.27 -1.25 -1.83
CA ARG A 64 12.01 -0.01 -1.54
C ARG A 64 11.27 1.24 -1.99
N LEU A 65 11.63 2.38 -1.43
CA LEU A 65 11.28 3.67 -2.01
C LEU A 65 12.05 3.91 -3.30
N THR A 66 11.42 4.62 -4.22
CA THR A 66 12.03 5.08 -5.45
C THR A 66 11.67 6.54 -5.68
N GLY A 67 12.66 7.30 -6.15
CA GLY A 67 12.46 8.69 -6.53
C GLY A 67 11.42 8.84 -7.66
N PRO A 68 10.84 10.04 -7.79
CA PRO A 68 9.91 10.35 -8.88
C PRO A 68 10.58 10.16 -10.24
N GLY A 69 9.83 9.67 -11.23
CA GLY A 69 10.30 9.51 -12.62
C GLY A 69 10.96 8.18 -12.95
N TYR A 70 11.17 7.28 -11.98
CA TYR A 70 11.49 5.87 -12.26
C TYR A 70 10.24 5.19 -12.80
N GLY A 71 10.12 5.14 -14.13
CA GLY A 71 8.90 4.88 -14.89
C GLY A 71 8.26 3.49 -14.80
N SER A 72 8.31 2.81 -13.65
CA SER A 72 7.51 1.61 -13.40
C SER A 72 7.32 1.36 -11.90
N LEU A 73 6.07 1.41 -11.43
CA LEU A 73 5.68 0.89 -10.13
C LEU A 73 5.12 -0.53 -10.34
N PRO A 74 5.44 -1.50 -9.46
CA PRO A 74 4.84 -2.82 -9.54
C PRO A 74 3.32 -2.74 -9.32
N ASN A 75 2.57 -3.47 -10.13
CA ASN A 75 1.15 -3.71 -9.87
C ASN A 75 1.02 -4.86 -8.88
N PHE A 76 0.17 -4.65 -7.88
CA PHE A 76 -0.13 -5.61 -6.85
C PHE A 76 -1.59 -6.03 -6.91
N THR A 77 -1.82 -7.29 -6.52
CA THR A 77 -3.13 -7.82 -6.17
C THR A 77 -3.08 -8.28 -4.71
N LEU A 78 -4.23 -8.37 -4.05
CA LEU A 78 -4.33 -8.88 -2.68
C LEU A 78 -5.39 -9.98 -2.62
N ALA A 79 -4.98 -11.17 -2.17
CA ALA A 79 -5.87 -12.31 -1.94
C ALA A 79 -5.40 -13.09 -0.71
N ASP A 80 -6.34 -13.52 0.14
CA ASP A 80 -6.07 -14.33 1.33
C ASP A 80 -4.93 -13.81 2.21
N GLY A 81 -4.86 -12.48 2.37
CA GLY A 81 -3.84 -11.83 3.20
C GLY A 81 -2.48 -11.63 2.52
N THR A 82 -2.35 -11.99 1.24
CA THR A 82 -1.08 -12.07 0.52
C THR A 82 -1.06 -11.10 -0.67
N LEU A 83 -0.11 -10.17 -0.65
CA LEU A 83 0.18 -9.32 -1.80
C LEU A 83 0.90 -10.12 -2.88
N SER A 84 0.44 -10.01 -4.12
CA SER A 84 1.06 -10.69 -5.26
C SER A 84 1.41 -9.69 -6.35
N THR A 85 2.54 -9.89 -7.01
CA THR A 85 2.99 -9.06 -8.13
C THR A 85 3.74 -9.90 -9.15
N ILE A 86 3.77 -9.46 -10.41
CA ILE A 86 4.56 -10.09 -11.47
C ILE A 86 5.79 -9.23 -11.70
N ALA A 87 6.97 -9.84 -11.59
CA ALA A 87 8.24 -9.17 -11.79
C ALA A 87 9.21 -10.05 -12.57
N LEU A 88 10.21 -9.42 -13.17
CA LEU A 88 11.32 -10.13 -13.77
C LEU A 88 12.06 -10.92 -12.68
N ALA A 89 12.29 -12.21 -12.90
CA ALA A 89 13.04 -13.02 -11.97
C ALA A 89 14.47 -12.46 -11.83
N PRO A 90 15.06 -12.49 -10.61
CA PRO A 90 16.45 -12.15 -10.42
C PRO A 90 17.35 -12.79 -11.49
N PHE A 91 18.22 -11.98 -12.10
CA PHE A 91 19.16 -12.34 -13.18
C PHE A 91 18.57 -12.79 -14.52
N SER A 92 17.25 -12.81 -14.66
CA SER A 92 16.65 -13.06 -15.95
C SER A 92 16.47 -11.76 -16.71
N THR A 93 16.63 -11.79 -18.03
CA THR A 93 16.24 -10.69 -18.91
C THR A 93 14.90 -10.95 -19.59
N THR A 94 14.32 -12.13 -19.40
CA THR A 94 13.12 -12.60 -20.13
C THR A 94 12.09 -13.35 -19.28
N GLU A 95 12.49 -13.89 -18.13
CA GLU A 95 11.63 -14.73 -17.29
C GLU A 95 10.91 -13.88 -16.25
N TYR A 96 9.59 -13.76 -16.39
CA TYR A 96 8.74 -13.14 -15.38
C TYR A 96 8.17 -14.21 -14.46
N LYS A 97 8.17 -13.93 -13.15
CA LYS A 97 7.59 -14.78 -12.12
C LYS A 97 6.58 -14.00 -11.30
N GLN A 98 5.62 -14.73 -10.75
CA GLN A 98 4.77 -14.21 -9.69
C GLN A 98 5.54 -14.29 -8.37
N PHE A 99 5.57 -13.16 -7.66
CA PHE A 99 6.15 -13.01 -6.34
C PHE A 99 5.03 -12.71 -5.35
N ASN A 100 5.01 -13.44 -4.24
CA ASN A 100 3.98 -13.37 -3.21
C ASN A 100 4.60 -12.92 -1.89
N SER A 101 3.95 -12.01 -1.17
CA SER A 101 4.42 -11.54 0.12
C SER A 101 4.46 -12.69 1.13
N THR A 102 5.49 -12.72 1.94
CA THR A 102 5.54 -13.56 3.15
C THR A 102 4.61 -13.00 4.22
N VAL A 103 4.35 -13.79 5.27
CA VAL A 103 3.65 -13.29 6.47
C VAL A 103 4.50 -12.20 7.11
N VAL A 104 3.92 -11.02 7.32
CA VAL A 104 4.63 -9.87 7.84
C VAL A 104 4.82 -10.03 9.36
N THR A 105 6.06 -9.91 9.80
CA THR A 105 6.43 -9.99 11.22
C THR A 105 6.96 -8.66 11.74
N SER A 106 6.90 -8.45 13.06
CA SER A 106 7.44 -7.23 13.67
C SER A 106 8.96 -7.22 13.54
N GLY A 107 9.53 -6.08 13.17
CA GLY A 107 10.96 -5.89 13.00
C GLY A 107 11.53 -6.47 11.71
N SER A 108 10.68 -6.84 10.74
CA SER A 108 11.11 -7.38 9.45
C SER A 108 10.68 -6.49 8.29
N GLU A 109 11.48 -6.51 7.23
CA GLU A 109 11.15 -5.94 5.93
C GLU A 109 9.97 -6.69 5.29
N LEU A 110 9.23 -6.00 4.40
CA LEU A 110 8.24 -6.67 3.57
C LEU A 110 8.95 -7.45 2.45
N GLN A 111 8.86 -8.77 2.51
CA GLN A 111 9.52 -9.69 1.59
C GLN A 111 8.54 -10.37 0.65
N PHE A 112 8.97 -10.59 -0.60
CA PHE A 112 8.23 -11.32 -1.63
C PHE A 112 9.05 -12.48 -2.20
N LEU A 113 8.46 -13.68 -2.25
CA LEU A 113 9.10 -14.88 -2.76
C LEU A 113 8.43 -15.37 -4.04
N ALA A 114 9.21 -15.91 -4.97
CA ALA A 114 8.72 -16.58 -6.18
C ALA A 114 8.19 -18.00 -5.89
N SER A 115 7.30 -18.13 -4.91
CA SER A 115 6.69 -19.38 -4.48
C SER A 115 5.33 -19.13 -3.83
N VAL A 116 4.51 -20.18 -3.74
CA VAL A 116 3.24 -20.11 -3.00
C VAL A 116 3.54 -19.85 -1.53
N GLN A 117 2.84 -18.88 -0.94
CA GLN A 117 2.92 -18.54 0.47
C GLN A 117 1.69 -19.07 1.22
N PRO A 118 1.78 -19.33 2.53
CA PRO A 118 0.58 -19.53 3.35
C PRO A 118 -0.32 -18.29 3.31
N ALA A 119 -1.52 -18.40 3.88
CA ALA A 119 -2.38 -17.23 4.07
C ALA A 119 -1.61 -16.14 4.84
N GLY A 120 -1.59 -14.94 4.28
CA GLY A 120 -0.88 -13.81 4.84
C GLY A 120 -1.72 -13.06 5.87
N ASN A 121 -1.19 -11.94 6.35
CA ASN A 121 -1.81 -11.09 7.36
C ASN A 121 -2.02 -9.64 6.88
N ILE A 122 -2.00 -9.40 5.57
CA ILE A 122 -2.16 -8.08 4.97
C ILE A 122 -3.61 -7.84 4.56
N ALA A 123 -4.16 -6.68 4.88
CA ALA A 123 -5.50 -6.28 4.45
C ALA A 123 -5.53 -4.82 3.97
N LEU A 124 -6.54 -4.46 3.17
CA LEU A 124 -6.84 -3.07 2.83
C LEU A 124 -7.99 -2.57 3.70
N ASP A 125 -7.65 -1.73 4.68
CA ASP A 125 -8.61 -1.00 5.47
C ASP A 125 -9.18 0.18 4.67
N GLU A 126 -10.51 0.36 4.76
CA GLU A 126 -11.28 1.30 3.94
C GLU A 126 -11.02 1.17 2.42
N GLY A 127 -10.52 0.00 1.99
CA GLY A 127 -10.22 -0.32 0.59
C GLY A 127 -8.87 0.17 0.06
N TYR A 128 -8.12 0.98 0.83
CA TYR A 128 -6.89 1.62 0.33
C TYR A 128 -5.72 1.60 1.32
N LEU A 129 -5.94 1.60 2.63
CA LEU A 129 -4.86 1.64 3.60
C LEU A 129 -4.35 0.22 3.88
N LEU A 130 -3.08 -0.04 3.61
CA LEU A 130 -2.47 -1.34 3.87
C LEU A 130 -2.27 -1.55 5.37
N THR A 131 -2.82 -2.62 5.90
CA THR A 131 -2.75 -3.00 7.32
C THR A 131 -2.10 -4.36 7.49
N VAL A 132 -1.54 -4.61 8.67
CA VAL A 132 -1.01 -5.92 9.08
C VAL A 132 -1.76 -6.36 10.32
N ASP A 133 -2.40 -7.53 10.29
CA ASP A 133 -3.26 -8.02 11.37
C ASP A 133 -4.33 -7.00 11.80
N GLY A 134 -4.87 -6.26 10.83
CA GLY A 134 -5.85 -5.18 11.03
C GLY A 134 -5.30 -3.90 11.67
N GLN A 135 -3.98 -3.81 11.89
CA GLN A 135 -3.34 -2.61 12.43
C GLN A 135 -2.98 -1.63 11.31
N ARG A 136 -3.47 -0.39 11.43
CA ARG A 136 -3.17 0.73 10.53
C ARG A 136 -1.77 1.30 10.74
N GLU A 137 -1.27 1.24 11.98
CA GLU A 137 0.02 1.78 12.37
C GLU A 137 1.07 0.68 12.56
N GLY A 138 2.27 0.94 12.05
CA GLY A 138 3.43 0.06 12.21
C GLY A 138 4.37 0.11 11.02
N TRP A 139 3.92 0.56 9.84
CA TRP A 139 4.80 0.71 8.70
C TRP A 139 5.89 1.75 8.96
N THR A 140 7.11 1.39 8.58
CA THR A 140 8.31 2.22 8.71
C THR A 140 9.14 2.11 7.44
N ILE A 141 9.82 3.19 7.08
CA ILE A 141 10.90 3.19 6.10
C ILE A 141 12.21 3.17 6.87
N CYS A 142 13.04 2.16 6.63
CA CYS A 142 14.33 1.99 7.30
C CYS A 142 15.46 1.97 6.26
N GLU A 143 16.69 2.29 6.67
CA GLU A 143 17.85 2.05 5.82
C GLU A 143 18.05 0.54 5.69
N GLY A 144 18.08 0.07 4.44
CA GLY A 144 18.35 -1.30 4.09
C GLY A 144 19.65 -1.41 3.31
N ASP A 145 19.87 -2.59 2.73
CA ASP A 145 21.07 -2.88 1.97
C ASP A 145 21.28 -1.92 0.78
N LEU A 146 22.56 -1.65 0.49
CA LEU A 146 23.00 -0.73 -0.58
C LEU A 146 22.45 0.71 -0.43
N ASP A 147 22.36 1.18 0.82
CA ASP A 147 21.86 2.51 1.19
C ASP A 147 20.45 2.79 0.63
N GLN A 148 19.63 1.74 0.46
CA GLN A 148 18.28 1.85 -0.06
C GLN A 148 17.27 1.95 1.08
N GLU A 149 16.30 2.84 0.94
CA GLU A 149 15.19 2.96 1.88
C GLU A 149 14.16 1.85 1.63
N VAL A 150 13.97 0.94 2.59
CA VAL A 150 13.11 -0.24 2.47
C VAL A 150 11.91 -0.19 3.41
N LEU A 151 10.79 -0.73 2.95
CA LEU A 151 9.56 -0.82 3.73
C LEU A 151 9.66 -1.97 4.74
N SER A 152 9.48 -1.65 6.01
CA SER A 152 9.49 -2.59 7.13
C SER A 152 8.26 -2.45 8.00
N TRP A 153 7.90 -3.53 8.69
CA TRP A 153 6.83 -3.51 9.68
C TRP A 153 7.42 -3.43 11.09
N ARG A 154 7.05 -2.37 11.81
CA ARG A 154 7.53 -2.05 13.16
C ARG A 154 9.06 -2.13 13.25
N GLY A 155 9.72 -1.51 12.27
CA GLY A 155 11.17 -1.36 12.27
C GLY A 155 11.61 -0.65 13.56
N ASN A 156 12.70 -1.14 14.14
CA ASN A 156 13.21 -0.67 15.44
C ASN A 156 14.59 -0.03 15.34
N ALA A 157 15.17 0.05 14.14
CA ALA A 157 16.41 0.74 13.90
C ALA A 157 16.22 2.26 14.08
N THR A 158 17.29 2.96 14.45
CA THR A 158 17.24 4.38 14.85
C THR A 158 16.93 5.35 13.72
N ASP A 159 17.13 4.88 12.49
CA ASP A 159 16.88 5.52 11.20
C ASP A 159 15.46 5.24 10.66
N CYS A 160 14.71 4.31 11.27
CA CYS A 160 13.38 3.97 10.81
C CYS A 160 12.40 5.15 11.01
N THR A 161 11.83 5.64 9.91
CA THR A 161 10.83 6.71 9.91
C THR A 161 9.43 6.12 9.70
N LYS A 162 8.47 6.53 10.52
CA LYS A 162 7.07 6.09 10.41
C LYS A 162 6.47 6.50 9.06
N THR A 163 5.66 5.62 8.49
CA THR A 163 4.94 5.87 7.23
C THR A 163 3.60 5.15 7.22
N TYR A 164 2.81 5.41 6.18
CA TYR A 164 1.61 4.66 5.83
C TYR A 164 1.73 4.17 4.39
N VAL A 165 1.13 3.01 4.12
CA VAL A 165 1.19 2.41 2.80
C VAL A 165 -0.21 2.41 2.21
N HIS A 166 -0.37 3.05 1.06
CA HIS A 166 -1.65 3.19 0.38
C HIS A 166 -1.64 2.44 -0.94
N ALA A 167 -2.73 1.72 -1.18
CA ALA A 167 -3.08 1.16 -2.47
C ALA A 167 -3.75 2.24 -3.31
N VAL A 168 -3.12 2.61 -4.42
CA VAL A 168 -3.56 3.70 -5.30
C VAL A 168 -3.75 3.21 -6.72
N LEU A 169 -4.61 3.89 -7.48
CA LEU A 169 -4.95 3.48 -8.85
C LEU A 169 -4.04 4.10 -9.91
N LYS A 170 -3.26 5.14 -9.55
CA LYS A 170 -2.38 5.87 -10.46
C LYS A 170 -1.06 6.17 -9.78
N ALA A 171 0.01 6.29 -10.57
CA ALA A 171 1.31 6.68 -10.06
C ALA A 171 1.28 8.13 -9.50
N PRO A 172 2.22 8.50 -8.62
CA PRO A 172 2.27 9.84 -8.01
C PRO A 172 2.94 10.92 -8.88
N TYR A 173 3.02 10.74 -10.21
CA TYR A 173 3.64 11.67 -11.17
C TYR A 173 2.86 11.76 -12.49
#